data_AF-A0A2V9UL86-F1
#
_entry.id   AF-A0A2V9UL86-F1
#
_cell.length_a   1.000
_cell.length_b   1.000
_cell.length_c   1.000
_cell.angle_alpha   90.00
_cell.angle_beta   90.00
_cell.angle_gamma   90.00
#
_symmetry.space_group_name_H-M   'P 1'
#
loop_
_entity.id
_entity.type
_entity.pdbx_description
1 polymer ?
#
loop_
_entity_poly.entity_id
_entity_poly.type
_entity_poly.pdbx_seq_one_letter_code
_entity_poly.pdbx_strand_id
1 'polypeptide(L)'
;MSTSVNSPLPDWKNLYQLAVIELDPAKLATRINEARAVILDRIQETLTTPSHYAERQELSDALNGLRVLHQEYERRVQQYGEPRKKIG
;
A
#
# COMPACT_ATOMS: atom_id res chain seq x y z
N MET A 1 -17.72 25.83 13.67
CA MET A 1 -16.91 24.87 14.45
C MET A 1 -16.95 23.55 13.70
N SER A 2 -15.92 23.24 12.91
CA SER A 2 -15.85 21.96 12.19
C SER A 2 -15.21 20.92 13.12
N THR A 3 -16.02 20.01 13.63
CA THR A 3 -15.54 18.84 14.38
C THR A 3 -14.81 17.93 13.42
N SER A 4 -13.48 17.99 13.42
CA SER A 4 -12.66 16.98 12.77
C SER A 4 -12.96 15.65 13.47
N VAL A 5 -13.61 14.74 12.76
CA VAL A 5 -13.85 13.37 13.19
C VAL A 5 -12.48 12.73 13.42
N ASN A 6 -12.04 12.72 14.69
CA ASN A 6 -10.87 11.99 15.15
C ASN A 6 -11.20 10.50 15.20
N SER A 7 -11.50 9.91 14.04
CA SER A 7 -11.42 8.47 13.88
C SER A 7 -9.93 8.12 13.98
N PRO A 8 -9.52 7.17 14.84
CA PRO A 8 -8.14 6.72 14.82
C PRO A 8 -7.85 6.25 13.39
N LEU A 9 -6.77 6.78 12.79
CA LEU A 9 -6.30 6.26 11.51
C LEU A 9 -6.29 4.72 11.61
N PRO A 10 -6.79 4.00 10.59
CA PRO A 10 -6.65 2.56 10.54
C PRO A 10 -5.19 2.17 10.82
N ASP A 11 -4.96 1.11 11.56
CA ASP A 11 -3.59 0.67 11.86
C ASP A 11 -2.87 0.35 10.54
N TRP A 12 -1.94 1.25 10.17
CA TRP A 12 -1.22 1.18 8.90
C TRP A 12 -0.46 -0.14 8.77
N LYS A 13 -0.03 -0.74 9.89
CA LYS A 13 0.66 -2.05 9.92
C LYS A 13 -0.29 -3.17 9.49
N ASN A 14 -1.53 -3.12 9.95
CA ASN A 14 -2.54 -4.11 9.59
C ASN A 14 -2.87 -4.03 8.09
N LEU A 15 -3.12 -2.83 7.56
CA LEU A 15 -3.41 -2.66 6.14
C LEU A 15 -2.24 -3.05 5.26
N TYR A 16 -1.02 -2.70 5.66
CA TYR A 16 0.20 -3.17 4.99
C TYR A 16 0.27 -4.70 4.97
N GLN A 17 0.05 -5.36 6.11
CA GLN A 17 0.10 -6.81 6.19
C GLN A 17 -0.98 -7.47 5.33
N LEU A 18 -2.20 -6.94 5.32
CA LEU A 18 -3.28 -7.40 4.46
C LEU A 18 -2.91 -7.30 2.98
N ALA A 19 -2.24 -6.24 2.56
CA ALA A 19 -1.74 -6.11 1.19
C ALA A 19 -0.67 -7.17 0.87
N VAL A 20 0.28 -7.41 1.77
CA VAL A 20 1.38 -8.37 1.57
C VAL A 20 0.88 -9.82 1.46
N ILE A 21 -0.16 -10.20 2.20
CA ILE A 21 -0.70 -11.57 2.19
C ILE A 21 -1.84 -11.78 1.20
N GLU A 22 -2.28 -10.74 0.47
CA GLU A 22 -3.38 -10.85 -0.49
C GLU A 22 -2.93 -11.65 -1.72
N LEU A 23 -3.64 -12.74 -2.00
CA LEU A 23 -3.33 -13.66 -3.10
C LEU A 23 -4.31 -13.49 -4.27
N ASP A 24 -5.45 -12.85 -4.06
CA ASP A 24 -6.42 -12.56 -5.10
C ASP A 24 -5.96 -11.36 -5.94
N PRO A 25 -5.58 -11.56 -7.22
CA PRO A 25 -5.10 -10.48 -8.08
C PRO A 25 -6.14 -9.36 -8.25
N ALA A 26 -7.42 -9.69 -8.20
CA ALA A 26 -8.50 -8.71 -8.34
C ALA A 26 -8.63 -7.80 -7.11
N LYS A 27 -8.21 -8.26 -5.93
CA LYS A 27 -8.24 -7.48 -4.67
C LYS A 27 -6.92 -6.80 -4.36
N LEU A 28 -5.81 -7.36 -4.84
CA LEU A 28 -4.45 -6.89 -4.52
C LEU A 28 -4.24 -5.41 -4.82
N ALA A 29 -4.68 -4.94 -6.00
CA ALA A 29 -4.56 -3.52 -6.37
C ALA A 29 -5.29 -2.60 -5.37
N THR A 30 -6.50 -2.98 -4.93
CA THR A 30 -7.26 -2.23 -3.93
C THR A 30 -6.55 -2.22 -2.58
N ARG A 31 -6.05 -3.38 -2.11
CA ARG A 31 -5.32 -3.46 -0.83
C ARG A 31 -4.04 -2.63 -0.82
N ILE A 32 -3.29 -2.63 -1.93
CA ILE A 32 -2.09 -1.80 -2.08
C ILE A 32 -2.45 -0.32 -1.95
N ASN A 33 -3.54 0.12 -2.60
CA ASN A 33 -3.97 1.51 -2.56
C ASN A 33 -4.45 1.94 -1.16
N GLU A 34 -5.26 1.10 -0.49
CA GLU A 34 -5.71 1.34 0.88
C GLU A 34 -4.52 1.49 1.85
N ALA A 35 -3.58 0.54 1.81
CA ALA A 35 -2.39 0.58 2.66
C ALA A 35 -1.52 1.81 2.35
N ARG A 36 -1.33 2.13 1.07
CA ARG A 36 -0.52 3.29 0.65
C ARG A 36 -1.12 4.61 1.14
N ALA A 37 -2.43 4.78 1.05
CA ALA A 37 -3.10 6.00 1.50
C ALA A 37 -2.87 6.23 3.00
N VAL A 38 -3.14 5.21 3.82
CA VAL A 38 -3.02 5.32 5.28
C VAL A 38 -1.56 5.49 5.73
N ILE A 39 -0.59 4.87 5.05
CA ILE A 39 0.83 5.07 5.33
C ILE A 39 1.26 6.51 5.01
N LEU A 40 0.77 7.09 3.91
CA LEU A 40 1.09 8.49 3.56
C LEU A 40 0.48 9.48 4.56
N ASP A 41 -0.78 9.25 4.97
CA ASP A 41 -1.43 10.05 6.01
C ASP A 41 -0.63 9.97 7.32
N ARG A 42 -0.18 8.77 7.70
CA ARG A 42 0.63 8.59 8.90
C ARG A 42 1.99 9.27 8.81
N ILE A 43 2.67 9.22 7.66
CA ILE A 43 3.92 9.97 7.44
C ILE A 43 3.66 11.46 7.68
N GLN A 44 2.58 12.01 7.13
CA GLN A 44 2.23 13.42 7.30
C GLN A 44 2.03 13.80 8.76
N GLU A 45 1.42 12.93 9.58
CA GLU A 45 1.32 13.11 11.04
C GLU A 45 2.67 13.03 11.74
N THR A 46 3.55 12.10 11.34
CA THR A 46 4.88 11.99 11.97
C THR A 46 5.77 13.19 11.65
N LEU A 47 5.55 13.91 10.56
CA LEU A 47 6.31 15.14 10.25
C LEU A 47 5.99 16.28 11.21
N THR A 48 4.77 16.31 11.77
CA THR A 48 4.37 17.34 12.76
C THR A 48 4.83 16.99 14.17
N THR A 49 5.32 15.76 14.40
CA THR A 49 5.71 15.27 15.73
C THR A 49 7.14 14.70 15.73
N PRO A 50 8.12 15.36 16.37
CA PRO A 50 9.54 14.99 16.28
C PRO A 50 9.90 13.58 16.78
N SER A 51 9.15 13.04 17.73
CA SER A 51 9.43 11.78 18.46
C SER A 51 9.30 10.48 17.64
N HIS A 52 8.91 10.54 16.36
CA HIS A 52 8.56 9.36 15.56
C HIS A 52 9.62 8.94 14.54
N TYR A 53 10.92 9.16 14.80
CA TYR A 53 11.97 8.86 13.82
C TYR A 53 12.02 7.37 13.42
N ALA A 54 11.93 6.45 14.39
CA ALA A 54 11.91 5.01 14.09
C ALA A 54 10.68 4.61 13.27
N GLU A 55 9.50 5.14 13.62
CA GLU A 55 8.26 4.88 12.87
C GLU A 55 8.33 5.41 11.42
N ARG A 56 8.97 6.58 11.19
CA ARG A 56 9.19 7.11 9.84
C ARG A 56 9.99 6.18 8.94
N GLN A 57 10.98 5.48 9.50
CA GLN A 57 11.74 4.48 8.77
C GLN A 57 10.84 3.29 8.39
N GLU A 58 10.08 2.75 9.34
CA GLU A 58 9.16 1.64 9.07
C GLU A 58 8.11 2.00 8.01
N LEU A 59 7.57 3.21 8.04
CA LEU A 59 6.62 3.72 7.05
C LEU A 59 7.26 3.81 5.65
N SER A 60 8.51 4.28 5.58
CA SER A 60 9.25 4.37 4.32
C SER A 60 9.56 2.99 3.74
N ASP A 61 9.95 2.04 4.59
CA ASP A 61 10.18 0.65 4.21
C ASP A 61 8.90 -0.02 3.72
N ALA A 62 7.76 0.24 4.39
CA ALA A 62 6.46 -0.24 3.95
C ALA A 62 6.05 0.30 2.58
N LEU A 63 6.25 1.60 2.30
CA LEU A 63 6.01 2.18 0.97
C LEU A 63 6.87 1.53 -0.11
N ASN A 64 8.15 1.25 0.19
CA ASN A 64 9.04 0.55 -0.73
C ASN A 64 8.57 -0.88 -0.99
N GLY A 65 8.09 -1.58 0.04
CA GLY A 65 7.49 -2.91 -0.09
C GLY A 65 6.25 -2.92 -0.99
N LEU A 66 5.32 -1.97 -0.80
CA LEU A 66 4.14 -1.81 -1.67
C LEU A 66 4.55 -1.45 -3.12
N ARG A 67 5.60 -0.61 -3.25
CA ARG A 67 6.49 -0.45 -4.42
C ARG A 67 6.62 -1.72 -5.25
N VAL A 68 7.37 -2.64 -4.66
CA VAL A 68 7.81 -3.89 -5.29
C VAL A 68 6.61 -4.81 -5.53
N LEU A 69 5.68 -4.90 -4.58
CA LEU A 69 4.50 -5.75 -4.70
C LEU A 69 3.63 -5.35 -5.91
N HIS A 70 3.41 -4.05 -6.11
CA HIS A 70 2.68 -3.53 -7.26
C HIS A 70 3.40 -3.85 -8.59
N GLN A 71 4.72 -3.66 -8.64
CA GLN A 71 5.50 -3.98 -9.85
C GLN A 71 5.44 -5.47 -10.21
N GLU A 72 5.52 -6.35 -9.23
CA GLU A 72 5.40 -7.80 -9.45
C GLU A 72 3.98 -8.19 -9.88
N TYR A 73 2.95 -7.56 -9.32
CA TYR A 73 1.58 -7.73 -9.78
C TYR A 73 1.42 -7.33 -11.25
N GLU A 74 1.85 -6.13 -11.64
CA GLU A 74 1.80 -5.65 -13.03
C GLU A 74 2.53 -6.59 -13.98
N ARG A 75 3.73 -7.07 -13.59
CA ARG A 75 4.51 -8.03 -14.37
C ARG A 75 3.75 -9.33 -14.60
N ARG A 76 3.05 -9.86 -13.58
CA ARG A 76 2.23 -11.08 -13.69
C ARG A 76 1.01 -10.84 -14.57
N VAL A 77 0.30 -9.73 -14.40
CA VAL A 77 -0.84 -9.37 -15.24
C VAL A 77 -0.42 -9.29 -16.71
N GLN A 78 0.71 -8.65 -17.02
CA GLN A 78 1.25 -8.59 -18.39
C GLN A 78 1.65 -9.97 -18.93
N GLN A 79 2.27 -10.82 -18.11
CA GLN A 79 2.69 -12.17 -18.51
C GLN A 79 1.51 -13.10 -18.82
N TYR A 80 0.38 -12.97 -18.11
CA TYR A 80 -0.80 -13.83 -18.27
C TYR A 80 -1.96 -13.18 -19.05
N GLY A 81 -1.88 -11.88 -19.34
CA GLY A 81 -2.89 -11.09 -20.06
C GLY A 81 -2.68 -11.00 -21.59
N GLU A 82 -1.52 -11.42 -22.11
CA GLU A 82 -1.29 -11.48 -23.55
C GLU A 82 -2.05 -12.68 -24.16
N PRO A 83 -3.04 -12.48 -25.05
CA PRO A 83 -3.57 -13.57 -25.85
C PRO A 83 -2.43 -14.06 -26.73
N ARG A 84 -2.05 -15.35 -26.60
CA ARG A 84 -1.13 -16.02 -27.51
C ARG A 84 -1.55 -15.66 -28.93
N LYS A 85 -0.79 -14.76 -29.57
CA LYS A 85 -1.02 -14.34 -30.95
C LYS A 85 -1.03 -15.63 -31.76
N LYS A 86 -2.22 -16.05 -32.20
CA LYS A 86 -2.35 -17.22 -33.07
C LYS A 86 -1.60 -16.87 -34.33
N ILE A 87 -0.43 -17.46 -34.49
CA ILE A 87 0.27 -17.52 -35.76
C ILE A 87 -0.68 -18.23 -36.73
N GLY A 88 -1.23 -17.46 -37.66
CA GLY A 88 -1.90 -17.98 -38.84
C GLY A 88 -0.88 -18.18 -39.95
#